data_AF-A0A8S0TE10-F1
#
_entry.id   AF-A0A8S0TE10-F1
#
_cell.length_a   1.000
_cell.length_b   1.000
_cell.length_c   1.000
_cell.angle_alpha   90.00
_cell.angle_beta   90.00
_cell.angle_gamma   90.00
#
_symmetry.space_group_name_H-M   'P 1'
#
loop_
_entity.id
_entity.type
_entity.pdbx_description
1 polymer ?
#
loop_
_entity_poly.entity_id
_entity_poly.type
_entity_poly.pdbx_seq_one_letter_code
_entity_poly.pdbx_strand_id
1 'polypeptide(L)'
;MPNNCTVLLPTSLKFPSIVSLDCRCQVFPNFQFPLNLNFRLGRGSRNQTVSQPKAGFWDSIRSGILKNNTTQVIEPPSTTEEEEPLPEEFVLVERTLADDTVEQIIFSSGENVDVYDLQALCDKVGWPRRPLTKLAAALRNSYMVATLHSIKKSTGEEGNDQKKLIGMARATSDHAFNATIWDVLVDPSYQGQGLGKALIEKLIRALLQRDIGNISLFADSKVVEFYQNLGFEPDPEGIKGMFWYPKY
;
A
#
# COMPACT_ATOMS: atom_id res chain seq x y z
N MET A 1 2.09 6.36 24.56
CA MET A 1 3.18 6.22 23.56
C MET A 1 2.54 6.52 22.21
N PRO A 2 3.01 7.46 21.38
CA PRO A 2 2.29 7.78 20.15
C PRO A 2 2.55 6.68 19.11
N ASN A 3 1.49 5.95 18.77
CA ASN A 3 1.46 4.98 17.69
C ASN A 3 1.43 5.77 16.36
N ASN A 4 2.62 6.12 15.85
CA ASN A 4 2.75 6.93 14.63
C ASN A 4 2.74 6.03 13.39
N CYS A 5 1.83 6.31 12.45
CA CYS A 5 1.73 5.67 11.15
C CYS A 5 2.86 6.15 10.23
N THR A 6 4.04 5.56 10.38
CA THR A 6 5.11 5.72 9.39
C THR A 6 5.51 4.33 8.93
N VAL A 7 5.19 3.96 7.70
CA VAL A 7 6.04 2.97 7.01
C VAL A 7 7.28 3.75 6.60
N LEU A 8 8.42 3.58 7.27
CA LEU A 8 9.64 4.05 6.66
C LEU A 8 9.90 3.16 5.45
N LEU A 9 10.13 3.79 4.29
CA LEU A 9 11.01 3.19 3.30
C LEU A 9 12.21 2.60 4.05
N PRO A 10 12.61 1.34 3.78
CA PRO A 10 13.69 0.69 4.51
C PRO A 10 14.87 1.66 4.59
N THR A 11 15.12 2.26 5.75
CA THR A 11 16.19 3.24 5.97
C THR A 11 17.59 2.62 5.78
N SER A 12 17.64 1.33 5.44
CA SER A 12 18.83 0.55 5.09
C SER A 12 19.07 0.40 3.59
N LEU A 13 18.22 0.93 2.69
CA LEU A 13 18.52 1.01 1.26
C LEU A 13 19.47 2.20 1.00
N LYS A 14 20.74 2.03 1.37
CA LYS A 14 21.82 2.80 0.74
C LYS A 14 21.86 2.39 -0.72
N PHE A 15 21.25 3.19 -1.60
CA PHE A 15 21.46 3.05 -3.03
C PHE A 15 22.95 3.23 -3.33
N PRO A 16 23.62 2.28 -4.01
CA PRO A 16 24.99 2.50 -4.43
C PRO A 16 25.02 3.65 -5.44
N SER A 17 26.07 4.47 -5.37
CA SER A 17 26.40 5.47 -6.37
C SER A 17 26.45 4.79 -7.74
N ILE A 18 25.62 5.23 -8.68
CA ILE A 18 25.62 4.70 -10.05
C ILE A 18 26.94 5.09 -10.70
N VAL A 19 27.81 4.10 -10.93
CA VAL A 19 28.87 4.18 -11.94
C VAL A 19 28.23 3.72 -13.24
N SER A 20 28.17 4.61 -14.23
CA SER A 20 27.72 4.28 -15.58
C SER A 20 28.75 3.36 -16.22
N LEU A 21 28.41 2.10 -16.48
CA LEU A 21 29.17 1.23 -17.37
C LEU A 21 28.36 1.01 -18.65
N ASP A 22 28.88 1.53 -19.76
CA ASP A 22 28.43 1.21 -21.11
C ASP A 22 28.59 -0.29 -21.36
N CYS A 23 27.49 -1.01 -21.46
CA CYS A 23 27.50 -2.42 -21.87
C CYS A 23 27.08 -2.55 -23.34
N ARG A 24 28.06 -2.87 -24.18
CA ARG A 24 27.86 -3.28 -25.57
C ARG A 24 27.23 -4.67 -25.61
N CYS A 25 26.08 -4.77 -26.27
CA CYS A 25 25.41 -6.03 -26.58
C CYS A 25 26.31 -6.98 -27.39
N GLN A 26 26.44 -8.23 -26.94
CA GLN A 26 26.75 -9.36 -27.81
C GLN A 26 25.80 -10.52 -27.48
N VAL A 27 25.19 -11.03 -28.54
CA VAL A 27 24.17 -12.10 -28.59
C VAL A 27 24.86 -13.47 -28.70
N PHE A 28 24.11 -14.54 -28.36
CA PHE A 28 24.24 -15.98 -28.73
C PHE A 28 24.46 -16.96 -27.54
N PRO A 29 24.08 -18.26 -27.65
CA PRO A 29 22.70 -18.75 -27.55
C PRO A 29 22.53 -20.00 -26.64
N ASN A 30 21.27 -20.37 -26.39
CA ASN A 30 20.72 -21.71 -26.06
C ASN A 30 21.57 -22.72 -25.27
N PHE A 31 21.16 -23.02 -24.03
CA PHE A 31 21.40 -24.33 -23.41
C PHE A 31 20.15 -24.89 -22.75
N GLN A 32 19.86 -26.13 -23.13
CA GLN A 32 18.69 -26.93 -22.81
C GLN A 32 19.02 -27.83 -21.61
N PHE A 33 18.21 -27.79 -20.56
CA PHE A 33 18.37 -28.65 -19.37
C PHE A 33 17.53 -29.93 -19.50
N PRO A 34 18.07 -31.12 -19.21
CA PRO A 34 17.24 -32.31 -19.09
C PRO A 34 16.65 -32.45 -17.67
N LEU A 35 15.36 -32.78 -17.61
CA LEU A 35 14.68 -33.32 -16.44
C LEU A 35 15.28 -34.69 -16.06
N ASN A 36 15.50 -34.91 -14.76
CA ASN A 36 15.03 -36.10 -14.04
C ASN A 36 15.51 -36.08 -12.58
N LEU A 37 14.59 -36.02 -11.62
CA LEU A 37 14.85 -36.55 -10.29
C LEU A 37 13.58 -37.14 -9.68
N ASN A 38 13.59 -38.47 -9.57
CA ASN A 38 12.62 -39.29 -8.84
C ASN A 38 12.78 -39.07 -7.34
N PHE A 39 11.68 -38.83 -6.62
CA PHE A 39 11.63 -39.04 -5.18
C PHE A 39 10.43 -39.90 -4.76
N ARG A 40 10.75 -40.96 -4.02
CA ARG A 40 9.85 -41.97 -3.45
C ARG A 40 8.99 -41.37 -2.33
N LEU A 41 7.71 -41.70 -2.34
CA LEU A 41 6.76 -41.50 -1.25
C LEU A 41 7.12 -42.34 -0.02
N GLY A 42 7.23 -41.69 1.13
CA GLY A 42 7.19 -42.31 2.46
C GLY A 42 5.90 -41.91 3.19
N ARG A 43 5.13 -42.91 3.64
CA ARG A 43 3.82 -42.79 4.29
C ARG A 43 4.02 -42.69 5.82
N GLY A 44 3.45 -41.68 6.47
CA GLY A 44 3.45 -41.52 7.93
C GLY A 44 2.09 -41.03 8.44
N SER A 45 1.55 -41.69 9.48
CA SER A 45 0.18 -41.56 9.97
C SER A 45 0.09 -40.72 11.28
N ARG A 46 -0.90 -39.81 11.30
CA ARG A 46 -1.74 -39.23 12.39
C ARG A 46 -1.19 -39.03 13.82
N ASN A 47 -1.52 -37.85 14.38
CA ASN A 47 -2.53 -37.71 15.44
C ASN A 47 -3.09 -36.28 15.52
N GLN A 48 -4.42 -36.17 15.66
CA GLN A 48 -5.19 -34.92 15.80
C GLN A 48 -5.44 -34.65 17.29
N THR A 49 -5.33 -33.39 17.70
CA THR A 49 -5.94 -32.88 18.93
C THR A 49 -6.80 -31.68 18.57
N VAL A 50 -8.07 -31.79 18.94
CA VAL A 50 -9.15 -30.82 18.72
C VAL A 50 -9.13 -29.81 19.87
N SER A 51 -9.24 -28.52 19.53
CA SER A 51 -9.70 -27.48 20.46
C SER A 51 -10.62 -26.50 19.72
N GLN A 52 -11.80 -26.24 20.28
CA GLN A 52 -12.75 -25.23 19.80
C GLN A 52 -12.28 -23.83 20.23
N PRO A 53 -12.62 -22.79 19.43
CA PRO A 53 -13.42 -21.74 20.06
C PRO A 53 -14.56 -21.15 19.19
N LYS A 54 -15.35 -20.38 19.93
CA LYS A 54 -16.65 -19.76 19.69
C LYS A 54 -16.78 -18.92 18.40
N ALA A 55 -17.96 -19.05 17.82
CA ALA A 55 -18.51 -18.27 16.71
C ALA A 55 -18.67 -16.78 17.04
N GLY A 56 -18.42 -15.93 16.04
CA GLY A 56 -18.62 -14.49 16.09
C GLY A 56 -18.66 -13.87 14.70
N PHE A 57 -19.88 -13.54 14.27
CA PHE A 57 -20.25 -12.55 13.25
C PHE A 57 -19.88 -12.80 11.75
N TRP A 58 -18.86 -13.59 11.42
CA TRP A 58 -18.45 -13.79 10.01
C TRP A 58 -19.10 -14.99 9.29
N ASP A 59 -19.86 -15.84 9.98
CA ASP A 59 -20.52 -17.02 9.36
C ASP A 59 -21.73 -16.66 8.47
N SER A 60 -22.27 -15.44 8.56
CA SER A 60 -23.46 -15.06 7.80
C SER A 60 -23.17 -14.75 6.32
N ILE A 61 -21.90 -14.68 5.91
CA ILE A 61 -21.50 -14.41 4.51
C ILE A 61 -20.98 -15.67 3.80
N ARG A 62 -20.79 -16.81 4.51
CA ARG A 62 -20.33 -18.08 3.90
C ARG A 62 -21.40 -19.17 3.74
N SER A 63 -22.62 -18.98 4.25
CA SER A 63 -23.65 -20.02 4.22
C SER A 63 -24.45 -20.12 2.90
N GLY A 64 -24.07 -19.39 1.85
CA GLY A 64 -24.66 -19.52 0.52
C GLY A 64 -23.59 -19.87 -0.50
N ILE A 65 -23.75 -21.00 -1.19
CA ILE A 65 -22.89 -21.51 -2.28
C ILE A 65 -21.76 -22.43 -1.79
N LEU A 66 -22.15 -23.59 -1.25
CA LEU A 66 -21.39 -24.83 -1.46
C LEU A 66 -22.35 -25.95 -1.85
N LYS A 67 -22.56 -26.13 -3.16
CA LYS A 67 -22.99 -27.40 -3.75
C LYS A 67 -22.14 -27.64 -4.99
N ASN A 68 -21.50 -28.81 -4.98
CA ASN A 68 -20.62 -29.37 -6.00
C ASN A 68 -21.11 -29.12 -7.43
N ASN A 69 -20.21 -28.72 -8.33
CA ASN A 69 -20.03 -29.33 -9.64
C ASN A 69 -18.72 -28.86 -10.29
N THR A 70 -17.98 -29.82 -10.84
CA THR A 70 -16.92 -29.61 -11.82
C THR A 70 -17.48 -28.88 -13.04
N THR A 71 -17.14 -27.61 -13.20
CA THR A 71 -17.49 -26.84 -14.41
C THR A 71 -16.28 -25.99 -14.79
N GLN A 72 -15.95 -26.06 -16.08
CA GLN A 72 -14.82 -25.42 -16.74
C GLN A 72 -14.76 -23.91 -16.45
N VAL A 73 -13.55 -23.38 -16.30
CA VAL A 73 -13.28 -21.93 -16.30
C VAL A 73 -13.59 -21.43 -17.71
N ILE A 74 -14.83 -20.99 -17.92
CA ILE A 74 -15.22 -20.22 -19.09
C ILE A 74 -15.02 -18.77 -18.69
N GLU A 75 -13.98 -18.13 -19.23
CA GLU A 75 -13.83 -16.68 -19.15
C GLU A 75 -15.03 -16.03 -19.87
N PRO A 76 -15.78 -15.12 -19.22
CA PRO A 76 -16.84 -14.41 -19.89
C PRO A 76 -16.27 -13.50 -21.00
N PRO A 77 -17.03 -13.22 -22.07
CA PRO A 77 -16.56 -12.42 -23.18
C PRO A 77 -16.16 -11.01 -22.72
N SER A 78 -14.94 -10.64 -23.09
CA SER A 78 -14.30 -9.36 -22.85
C SER A 78 -15.00 -8.23 -23.61
N THR A 79 -15.98 -7.60 -23.00
CA THR A 79 -16.39 -6.23 -23.29
C THR A 79 -16.99 -5.64 -22.02
N THR A 80 -16.12 -5.32 -21.07
CA THR A 80 -16.40 -4.26 -20.12
C THR A 80 -15.37 -3.21 -20.48
N GLU A 81 -15.82 -2.06 -20.96
CA GLU A 81 -14.98 -0.87 -20.96
C GLU A 81 -14.52 -0.72 -19.51
N GLU A 82 -13.24 -1.00 -19.24
CA GLU A 82 -12.64 -0.81 -17.92
C GLU A 82 -12.63 0.71 -17.70
N GLU A 83 -13.76 1.26 -17.23
CA GLU A 83 -13.80 2.61 -16.72
C GLU A 83 -12.81 2.65 -15.56
N GLU A 84 -11.65 3.29 -15.77
CA GLU A 84 -10.74 3.58 -14.68
C GLU A 84 -11.53 4.31 -13.60
N PRO A 85 -11.63 3.76 -12.38
CA PRO A 85 -12.47 4.37 -11.36
C PRO A 85 -11.92 5.76 -11.05
N LEU A 86 -12.80 6.74 -11.23
CA LEU A 86 -12.51 8.16 -11.10
C LEU A 86 -11.90 8.46 -9.72
N PRO A 87 -11.02 9.46 -9.63
CA PRO A 87 -10.42 9.88 -8.36
C PRO A 87 -11.51 10.20 -7.33
N GLU A 88 -11.50 9.50 -6.19
CA GLU A 88 -12.38 9.79 -5.07
C GLU A 88 -11.79 10.94 -4.24
N GLU A 89 -12.53 12.04 -4.10
CA GLU A 89 -12.21 13.15 -3.17
C GLU A 89 -13.39 13.41 -2.23
N PHE A 90 -13.14 13.45 -0.92
CA PHE A 90 -14.16 13.78 0.09
C PHE A 90 -13.56 14.27 1.40
N VAL A 91 -14.35 15.02 2.17
CA VAL A 91 -13.95 15.53 3.49
C VAL A 91 -13.99 14.39 4.51
N LEU A 92 -12.85 14.09 5.14
CA LEU A 92 -12.74 13.12 6.24
C LEU A 92 -13.13 13.73 7.58
N VAL A 93 -12.67 14.95 7.83
CA VAL A 93 -12.86 15.66 9.10
C VAL A 93 -13.07 17.12 8.79
N GLU A 94 -14.03 17.73 9.47
CA GLU A 94 -14.20 19.18 9.52
C GLU A 94 -14.15 19.62 10.99
N ARG A 95 -13.40 20.68 11.28
CA ARG A 95 -13.30 21.25 12.62
C ARG A 95 -13.21 22.76 12.59
N THR A 96 -13.83 23.41 13.56
CA THR A 96 -13.68 24.84 13.82
C THR A 96 -12.52 25.05 14.79
N LEU A 97 -11.59 25.92 14.41
CA LEU A 97 -10.45 26.34 15.23
C LEU A 97 -10.85 27.52 16.15
N ALA A 98 -9.99 27.83 17.12
CA ALA A 98 -10.28 28.84 18.15
C ALA A 98 -10.40 30.28 17.61
N ASP A 99 -9.90 30.53 16.39
CA ASP A 99 -9.95 31.77 15.65
C ASP A 99 -11.14 31.84 14.67
N ASP A 100 -12.15 30.99 14.85
CA ASP A 100 -13.30 30.80 13.95
C ASP A 100 -12.95 30.34 12.52
N THR A 101 -11.69 29.97 12.28
CA THR A 101 -11.24 29.36 11.02
C THR A 101 -11.77 27.92 10.95
N VAL A 102 -12.37 27.54 9.83
CA VAL A 102 -12.78 26.14 9.58
C VAL A 102 -11.64 25.41 8.88
N GLU A 103 -11.21 24.29 9.45
CA GLU A 103 -10.25 23.39 8.84
C GLU A 103 -10.93 22.10 8.37
N GLN A 104 -10.77 21.80 7.09
CA GLN A 104 -11.21 20.55 6.46
C GLN A 104 -9.98 19.69 6.15
N ILE A 105 -10.05 18.41 6.54
CA ILE A 105 -9.11 17.39 6.11
C ILE A 105 -9.77 16.59 5.00
N ILE A 106 -9.19 16.63 3.82
CA ILE A 106 -9.72 16.02 2.61
C ILE A 106 -8.89 14.80 2.27
N PHE A 107 -9.57 13.67 2.05
CA PHE A 107 -8.99 12.50 1.40
C PHE A 107 -9.13 12.65 -0.10
N SER A 108 -8.08 12.27 -0.82
CA SER A 108 -8.09 12.19 -2.28
C SER A 108 -7.29 10.98 -2.75
N SER A 109 -7.79 10.28 -3.76
CA SER A 109 -7.08 9.19 -4.44
C SER A 109 -6.94 9.51 -5.92
N GLY A 110 -5.75 9.29 -6.51
CA GLY A 110 -5.53 9.52 -7.93
C GLY A 110 -5.22 10.97 -8.34
N GLU A 111 -5.14 11.92 -7.40
CA GLU A 111 -4.62 13.26 -7.68
C GLU A 111 -3.10 13.26 -7.93
N ASN A 112 -2.65 14.19 -8.78
CA ASN A 112 -1.23 14.48 -8.96
C ASN A 112 -0.65 15.13 -7.71
N VAL A 113 0.28 14.44 -7.05
CA VAL A 113 1.00 14.97 -5.89
C VAL A 113 2.20 15.78 -6.36
N ASP A 114 2.27 17.05 -5.93
CA ASP A 114 3.44 17.89 -6.18
C ASP A 114 4.68 17.33 -5.45
N VAL A 115 5.79 17.21 -6.17
CA VAL A 115 7.02 16.60 -5.64
C VAL A 115 7.71 17.44 -4.58
N TYR A 116 7.52 18.76 -4.59
CA TYR A 116 8.05 19.66 -3.57
C TYR A 116 7.24 19.57 -2.29
N ASP A 117 5.91 19.49 -2.39
CA ASP A 117 5.04 19.25 -1.23
C ASP A 117 5.33 17.90 -0.57
N LEU A 118 5.48 16.84 -1.38
CA LEU A 118 5.86 15.53 -0.87
C LEU A 118 7.25 15.55 -0.22
N GLN A 119 8.23 16.26 -0.82
CA GLN A 119 9.55 16.39 -0.21
C GLN A 119 9.47 17.15 1.12
N ALA A 120 8.70 18.23 1.20
CA ALA A 120 8.51 18.99 2.44
C ALA A 120 7.84 18.14 3.53
N LEU A 121 6.89 17.26 3.16
CA LEU A 121 6.30 16.30 4.08
C LEU A 121 7.31 15.24 4.54
N CYS A 122 8.11 14.70 3.61
CA CYS A 122 9.20 13.76 3.91
C CYS A 122 10.21 14.35 4.90
N ASP A 123 10.60 15.62 4.71
CA ASP A 123 11.52 16.33 5.61
C ASP A 123 10.98 16.38 7.04
N LYS A 124 9.68 16.65 7.22
CA LYS A 124 9.04 16.71 8.56
C LYS A 124 9.02 15.37 9.30
N VAL A 125 8.85 14.27 8.57
CA VAL A 125 8.87 12.92 9.16
C VAL A 125 10.29 12.35 9.29
N GLY A 126 11.31 13.13 8.92
CA GLY A 126 12.72 12.77 9.05
C GLY A 126 13.23 11.79 7.98
N TRP A 127 12.57 11.72 6.82
CA TRP A 127 13.02 10.86 5.72
C TRP A 127 14.16 11.52 4.95
N PRO A 128 15.14 10.74 4.45
CA PRO A 128 16.19 11.28 3.61
C PRO A 128 15.61 11.80 2.29
N ARG A 129 16.15 12.93 1.82
CA ARG A 129 15.79 13.47 0.50
C ARG A 129 16.20 12.52 -0.62
N ARG A 130 15.34 12.42 -1.63
CA ARG A 130 15.52 11.59 -2.82
C ARG A 130 15.60 12.51 -4.05
N PRO A 131 16.31 12.13 -5.13
CA PRO A 131 16.29 12.91 -6.36
C PRO A 131 14.85 13.11 -6.86
N LEU A 132 14.44 14.37 -7.05
CA LEU A 132 13.05 14.72 -7.39
C LEU A 132 12.56 14.06 -8.68
N THR A 133 13.44 13.88 -9.67
CA THR A 133 13.11 13.18 -10.92
C THR A 133 12.76 11.71 -10.69
N LYS A 134 13.44 11.03 -9.76
CA LYS A 134 13.12 9.66 -9.37
C LYS A 134 11.84 9.59 -8.53
N LEU A 135 11.61 10.57 -7.67
CA LEU A 135 10.38 10.68 -6.89
C LEU A 135 9.15 10.87 -7.80
N ALA A 136 9.25 11.79 -8.76
CA ALA A 136 8.23 12.01 -9.79
C ALA A 136 7.93 10.72 -10.58
N ALA A 137 8.98 10.01 -11.00
CA ALA A 137 8.82 8.74 -11.70
C ALA A 137 8.16 7.67 -10.82
N ALA A 138 8.51 7.59 -9.53
CA ALA A 138 7.90 6.66 -8.59
C ALA A 138 6.40 6.95 -8.37
N LEU A 139 6.01 8.22 -8.28
CA LEU A 139 4.60 8.63 -8.19
C LEU A 139 3.84 8.25 -9.46
N ARG A 140 4.36 8.62 -10.63
CA ARG A 140 3.73 8.33 -11.93
C ARG A 140 3.55 6.83 -12.20
N ASN A 141 4.49 6.00 -11.75
CA ASN A 141 4.44 4.55 -11.93
C ASN A 141 3.80 3.81 -10.73
N SER A 142 3.18 4.54 -9.80
CA SER A 142 2.41 3.92 -8.73
C SER A 142 0.98 3.73 -9.20
N TYR A 143 0.44 2.55 -8.93
CA TYR A 143 -0.93 2.21 -9.27
C TYR A 143 -1.94 3.09 -8.53
N MET A 144 -1.63 3.44 -7.28
CA MET A 144 -2.47 4.30 -6.47
C MET A 144 -1.64 5.19 -5.56
N VAL A 145 -2.02 6.46 -5.51
CA VAL A 145 -1.53 7.44 -4.55
C VAL A 145 -2.75 8.03 -3.85
N ALA A 146 -2.82 7.83 -2.54
CA ALA A 146 -3.83 8.42 -1.67
C ALA A 146 -3.19 9.55 -0.86
N THR A 147 -3.92 10.64 -0.67
CA THR A 147 -3.42 11.84 0.01
C THR A 147 -4.41 12.35 1.04
N LEU A 148 -3.86 13.07 2.01
CA LEU A 148 -4.61 13.89 2.96
C LEU A 148 -4.17 15.34 2.79
N HIS A 149 -5.13 16.23 2.59
CA HIS A 149 -4.89 17.66 2.51
C HIS A 149 -5.64 18.41 3.60
N SER A 150 -4.98 19.36 4.26
CA SER A 150 -5.65 20.34 5.12
C SER A 150 -5.98 21.57 4.28
N ILE A 151 -7.23 22.03 4.37
CA ILE A 151 -7.71 23.29 3.81
C ILE A 151 -8.25 24.12 4.97
N LYS A 152 -7.74 25.33 5.13
CA LYS A 152 -8.21 26.29 6.13
C LYS A 152 -8.96 27.43 5.45
N LYS A 153 -10.20 27.67 5.89
CA LYS A 153 -11.09 28.71 5.37
C LYS A 153 -11.33 29.73 6.48
N SER A 154 -10.91 30.97 6.26
CA SER A 154 -11.24 32.10 7.15
C SER A 154 -12.61 32.68 6.76
N THR A 155 -13.42 33.03 7.76
CA THR A 155 -14.81 33.49 7.59
C THR A 155 -14.97 34.93 7.06
N GLY A 156 -13.94 35.53 6.47
CA GLY A 156 -13.98 36.93 6.05
C GLY A 156 -12.97 37.40 5.01
N GLU A 157 -12.09 36.54 4.51
CA GLU A 157 -11.13 36.91 3.46
C GLU A 157 -11.39 36.08 2.20
N GLU A 158 -11.65 36.75 1.07
CA GLU A 158 -11.54 36.17 -0.27
C GLU A 158 -10.05 35.90 -0.56
N GLY A 159 -9.46 34.92 0.12
CA GLY A 159 -8.02 34.83 0.28
C GLY A 159 -7.48 33.40 0.34
N ASN A 160 -7.42 32.75 -0.83
CA ASN A 160 -6.61 31.56 -1.15
C ASN A 160 -6.70 30.42 -0.13
N ASP A 161 -7.72 29.56 -0.28
CA ASP A 161 -7.84 28.24 0.36
C ASP A 161 -6.54 27.44 0.13
N GLN A 162 -5.56 27.56 1.04
CA GLN A 162 -4.29 26.87 0.89
C GLN A 162 -4.47 25.39 1.20
N LYS A 163 -4.53 24.57 0.14
CA LYS A 163 -4.48 23.11 0.21
C LYS A 163 -3.06 22.69 0.58
N LYS A 164 -2.89 22.13 1.78
CA LYS A 164 -1.60 21.67 2.30
C LYS A 164 -1.57 20.15 2.40
N LEU A 165 -0.59 19.50 1.77
CA LEU A 165 -0.38 18.06 1.92
C LEU A 165 0.05 17.74 3.36
N ILE A 166 -0.76 16.93 4.05
CA ILE A 166 -0.54 16.50 5.45
C ILE A 166 -0.43 14.97 5.59
N GLY A 167 -0.63 14.21 4.53
CA GLY A 167 -0.43 12.77 4.54
C GLY A 167 -0.44 12.16 3.15
N MET A 168 0.25 11.04 2.98
CA MET A 168 0.28 10.29 1.72
C MET A 168 0.42 8.79 2.00
N ALA A 169 -0.26 7.98 1.21
CA ALA A 169 -0.02 6.55 1.08
C ALA A 169 0.14 6.16 -0.39
N ARG A 170 1.13 5.33 -0.72
CA ARG A 170 1.47 4.96 -2.10
C ARG A 170 1.58 3.45 -2.27
N ALA A 171 0.94 2.92 -3.30
CA ALA A 171 0.99 1.50 -3.64
C ALA A 171 1.35 1.27 -5.12
N THR A 172 2.16 0.24 -5.38
CA THR A 172 2.36 -0.33 -6.72
C THR A 172 1.51 -1.58 -6.87
N SER A 173 1.16 -1.95 -8.10
CA SER A 173 0.41 -3.17 -8.38
C SER A 173 0.82 -3.78 -9.72
N ASP A 174 0.54 -5.06 -9.90
CA ASP A 174 0.51 -5.72 -11.21
C ASP A 174 -0.82 -5.51 -11.96
N HIS A 175 -1.72 -4.68 -11.42
CA HIS A 175 -3.04 -4.34 -11.95
C HIS A 175 -4.05 -5.50 -11.96
N ALA A 176 -3.73 -6.63 -11.30
CA ALA A 176 -4.60 -7.79 -11.30
C ALA A 176 -4.72 -8.43 -9.91
N PHE A 177 -3.60 -8.88 -9.34
CA PHE A 177 -3.63 -9.75 -8.16
C PHE A 177 -2.98 -9.10 -6.95
N ASN A 178 -1.87 -8.39 -7.16
CA ASN A 178 -0.96 -8.01 -6.11
C ASN A 178 -0.82 -6.50 -6.03
N ALA A 179 -0.84 -5.96 -4.82
CA ALA A 179 -0.38 -4.61 -4.51
C ALA A 179 0.60 -4.62 -3.33
N THR A 180 1.54 -3.68 -3.36
CA THR A 180 2.46 -3.43 -2.26
C THR A 180 2.41 -1.96 -1.87
N ILE A 181 2.06 -1.69 -0.62
CA ILE A 181 2.09 -0.35 -0.02
C ILE A 181 3.53 -0.05 0.40
N TRP A 182 4.10 1.03 -0.15
CA TRP A 182 5.50 1.39 0.04
C TRP A 182 5.69 2.54 1.02
N ASP A 183 5.02 3.66 0.76
CA ASP A 183 5.22 4.89 1.51
C ASP A 183 3.91 5.18 2.24
N VAL A 184 3.95 5.27 3.58
CA VAL A 184 2.84 5.81 4.38
C VAL A 184 3.41 6.81 5.36
N LEU A 185 2.96 8.05 5.26
CA LEU A 185 3.40 9.14 6.12
C LEU A 185 2.27 10.12 6.40
N VAL A 186 2.26 10.65 7.61
CA VAL A 186 1.36 11.70 8.08
C VAL A 186 2.21 12.77 8.74
N ASP A 187 1.92 14.04 8.48
CA ASP A 187 2.58 15.20 9.08
C ASP A 187 2.56 15.04 10.62
N PRO A 188 3.70 15.19 11.33
CA PRO A 188 3.76 15.00 12.78
C PRO A 188 2.70 15.78 13.57
N SER A 189 2.33 16.97 13.11
CA SER A 189 1.30 17.80 13.76
C SER A 189 -0.12 17.23 13.64
N TYR A 190 -0.30 16.22 12.79
CA TYR A 190 -1.57 15.55 12.49
C TYR A 190 -1.59 14.08 12.94
N GLN A 191 -0.50 13.59 13.54
CA GLN A 191 -0.43 12.24 14.09
C GLN A 191 -1.23 12.10 15.38
N GLY A 192 -1.56 10.86 15.76
CA GLY A 192 -2.39 10.55 16.94
C GLY A 192 -3.88 10.85 16.79
N GLN A 193 -4.32 11.35 15.63
CA GLN A 193 -5.72 11.71 15.35
C GLN A 193 -6.48 10.66 14.52
N GLY A 194 -5.92 9.46 14.35
CA GLY A 194 -6.52 8.38 13.56
C GLY A 194 -6.41 8.55 12.04
N LEU A 195 -5.79 9.62 11.55
CA LEU A 195 -5.70 9.92 10.11
C LEU A 195 -4.92 8.88 9.30
N GLY A 196 -3.81 8.35 9.84
CA GLY A 196 -3.06 7.30 9.14
C GLY A 196 -3.85 5.99 9.01
N LYS A 197 -4.67 5.65 10.02
CA LYS A 197 -5.63 4.54 9.94
C LYS A 197 -6.66 4.79 8.85
N ALA A 198 -7.30 5.97 8.85
CA ALA A 198 -8.30 6.32 7.84
C ALA A 198 -7.71 6.29 6.42
N LEU A 199 -6.50 6.81 6.25
CA LEU A 199 -5.77 6.82 4.97
C LEU A 199 -5.54 5.40 4.44
N ILE A 200 -5.04 4.48 5.28
CA ILE A 200 -4.78 3.10 4.86
C ILE A 200 -6.09 2.33 4.62
N GLU A 201 -7.09 2.48 5.48
CA GLU A 201 -8.39 1.82 5.29
C GLU A 201 -9.04 2.21 3.96
N LYS A 202 -8.94 3.49 3.58
CA LYS A 202 -9.45 3.98 2.29
C LYS A 202 -8.63 3.47 1.12
N LEU A 203 -7.30 3.45 1.23
CA LEU A 203 -6.42 2.85 0.23
C LEU A 203 -6.74 1.36 0.00
N ILE A 204 -6.91 0.58 1.08
CA ILE A 204 -7.28 -0.84 0.99
C ILE A 204 -8.63 -1.02 0.30
N ARG A 205 -9.64 -0.23 0.69
CA ARG A 205 -10.97 -0.28 0.04
C ARG A 205 -10.89 0.00 -1.45
N ALA A 206 -10.13 1.01 -1.86
CA ALA A 206 -9.94 1.35 -3.26
C ALA A 206 -9.20 0.25 -4.04
N LEU A 207 -8.21 -0.40 -3.45
CA LEU A 207 -7.54 -1.56 -4.06
C LEU A 207 -8.48 -2.76 -4.21
N LEU A 208 -9.28 -3.06 -3.19
CA LEU A 208 -10.26 -4.16 -3.22
C LEU A 208 -11.39 -3.91 -4.24
N GLN A 209 -11.84 -2.67 -4.40
CA GLN A 209 -12.82 -2.29 -5.43
C GLN A 209 -12.29 -2.51 -6.85
N ARG A 210 -10.97 -2.50 -7.01
CA ARG A 210 -10.27 -2.82 -8.28
C ARG A 210 -9.86 -4.29 -8.36
N ASP A 211 -10.50 -5.17 -7.58
CA ASP A 211 -10.29 -6.62 -7.52
C ASP A 211 -8.87 -7.08 -7.13
N ILE A 212 -8.08 -6.20 -6.47
CA ILE A 212 -6.76 -6.57 -5.96
C ILE A 212 -6.90 -7.20 -4.58
N GLY A 213 -6.86 -8.53 -4.52
CA GLY A 213 -7.03 -9.30 -3.29
C GLY A 213 -5.77 -9.45 -2.42
N ASN A 214 -4.56 -9.40 -3.00
CA ASN A 214 -3.32 -9.59 -2.25
C ASN A 214 -2.61 -8.25 -2.00
N ILE A 215 -2.76 -7.70 -0.79
CA ILE A 215 -2.19 -6.40 -0.42
C ILE A 215 -1.10 -6.62 0.64
N SER A 216 0.12 -6.23 0.30
CA SER A 216 1.33 -6.42 1.11
C SER A 216 1.94 -5.10 1.52
N LEU A 217 2.74 -5.12 2.60
CA LEU A 217 3.57 -3.98 3.02
C LEU A 217 4.78 -4.48 3.80
N PHE A 218 5.77 -3.59 3.96
CA PHE A 218 6.91 -3.81 4.85
C PHE A 218 6.79 -2.84 6.03
N ALA A 219 6.73 -3.38 7.26
CA ALA A 219 6.57 -2.58 8.47
C ALA A 219 7.86 -2.60 9.31
N ASP A 220 8.24 -1.43 9.83
CA ASP A 220 9.22 -1.36 10.92
C ASP A 220 8.65 -1.98 12.19
N SER A 221 9.53 -2.50 13.05
CA SER A 221 9.17 -3.15 14.31
C SER A 221 8.24 -2.31 15.20
N LYS A 222 8.37 -0.98 15.16
CA LYS A 222 7.58 -0.04 15.98
C LYS A 222 6.13 0.13 15.52
N VAL A 223 5.81 -0.23 14.28
CA VAL A 223 4.49 -0.01 13.67
C VAL A 223 3.78 -1.31 13.29
N VAL A 224 4.37 -2.46 13.58
CA VAL A 224 3.75 -3.78 13.33
C VAL A 224 2.37 -3.87 13.98
N GLU A 225 2.25 -3.52 15.26
CA GLU A 225 0.97 -3.58 15.99
C GLU A 225 -0.08 -2.66 15.36
N PHE A 226 0.33 -1.50 14.85
CA PHE A 226 -0.56 -0.60 14.13
C PHE A 226 -1.16 -1.27 12.88
N TYR A 227 -0.35 -1.94 12.07
CA TYR A 227 -0.83 -2.66 10.88
C TYR A 227 -1.62 -3.92 11.23
N GLN A 228 -1.26 -4.63 12.30
CA GLN A 228 -2.05 -5.77 12.80
C GLN A 228 -3.46 -5.36 13.19
N ASN A 229 -3.62 -4.20 13.84
CA ASN A 229 -4.93 -3.64 14.16
C ASN A 229 -5.76 -3.25 12.93
N LEU A 230 -5.14 -3.17 11.74
CA LEU A 230 -5.81 -2.96 10.45
C LEU A 230 -6.07 -4.28 9.70
N GLY A 231 -5.68 -5.42 10.27
CA GLY A 231 -5.87 -6.75 9.69
C GLY A 231 -4.68 -7.30 8.90
N PHE A 232 -3.52 -6.64 8.91
CA PHE A 232 -2.30 -7.21 8.33
C PHE A 232 -1.70 -8.27 9.25
N GLU A 233 -1.21 -9.37 8.68
CA GLU A 233 -0.54 -10.44 9.41
C GLU A 233 0.95 -10.47 9.06
N PRO A 234 1.87 -10.46 10.05
CA PRO A 234 3.28 -10.66 9.77
C PRO A 234 3.57 -12.14 9.50
N ASP A 235 4.36 -12.42 8.47
CA ASP A 235 4.83 -13.75 8.09
C ASP A 235 3.70 -14.82 7.97
N PRO A 236 2.62 -14.55 7.20
CA PRO A 236 1.52 -15.50 7.04
C PRO A 236 2.06 -16.81 6.46
N GLU A 237 1.69 -17.94 7.08
CA GLU A 237 2.14 -19.28 6.70
C GLU A 237 3.68 -19.46 6.66
N GLY A 238 4.42 -18.58 7.34
CA GLY A 238 5.89 -18.59 7.36
C GLY A 238 6.54 -17.98 6.12
N ILE A 239 5.78 -17.32 5.24
CA ILE A 239 6.33 -16.55 4.10
C ILE A 239 7.21 -15.42 4.63
N LYS A 240 8.38 -15.21 4.01
CA LYS A 240 9.35 -14.19 4.43
C LYS A 240 9.56 -13.15 3.35
N GLY A 241 9.45 -11.88 3.75
CA GLY A 241 9.96 -10.76 2.96
C GLY A 241 11.49 -10.80 2.91
N MET A 242 12.06 -10.74 1.71
CA MET A 242 13.51 -10.77 1.50
C MET A 242 13.97 -9.55 0.72
N PHE A 243 15.10 -8.99 1.12
CA PHE A 243 15.77 -7.89 0.43
C PHE A 243 17.06 -8.38 -0.20
N TRP A 244 17.27 -8.03 -1.47
CA TRP A 244 18.52 -8.31 -2.15
C TRP A 244 19.50 -7.16 -1.97
N TYR A 245 20.73 -7.49 -1.57
CA TYR A 245 21.83 -6.55 -1.48
C TYR A 245 22.91 -6.95 -2.49
N PRO A 246 23.28 -6.06 -3.44
CA PRO A 246 24.36 -6.34 -4.37
C PRO A 246 25.66 -6.57 -3.60
N LYS A 247 26.37 -7.65 -3.93
CA LYS A 247 27.67 -7.99 -3.33
C LYS A 247 28.87 -7.54 -4.18
N TYR A 248 28.61 -6.90 -5.32
CA TYR A 248 29.59 -6.52 -6.33
C TYR A 248 29.22 -5.18 -6.96
#